data_AF-A0A932VMI9-F1
#
_entry.id   AF-A0A932VMI9-F1
#
_cell.length_a   1.000
_cell.length_b   1.000
_cell.length_c   1.000
_cell.angle_alpha   90.00
_cell.angle_beta   90.00
_cell.angle_gamma   90.00
#
_symmetry.space_group_name_H-M   'P 1'
#
loop_
_entity.id
_entity.type
_entity.pdbx_description
1 polymer ?
#
loop_
_entity_poly.entity_id
_entity_poly.type
_entity_poly.pdbx_seq_one_letter_code
_entity_poly.pdbx_strand_id
1 'polypeptide(L)'
;MKSDPFKIIDKSGDRKYFTIIPNYIVNHSTVYEQAIYLYMKRVAGETGTCWESPINIAKKLDIAPGTVRKYQKTLVQRGWIEKVGVAGKTKPTIEYKIVDLWQLNAKYYAKKEKSPDDFSHRKGTGCVMKSHPVILEKPMDGNKEESIKKINKEDIATPSVNADMPMDLKEFVEWCNQSPQRHIQIIGIWADTEEPDFTTKRQWETFIRRNLRAAKNLMPFEDERLKQGYKRMQEAVKEGWLKKYSLETLLKFIV
;
A
#
# COMPACT_ATOMS: atom_id res chain seq x y z
N MET A 1 14.31 -40.49 -21.63
CA MET A 1 14.17 -39.02 -21.52
C MET A 1 13.60 -38.52 -22.83
N LYS A 2 12.40 -37.94 -22.84
CA LYS A 2 11.78 -37.39 -24.06
C LYS A 2 12.41 -36.02 -24.32
N SER A 3 13.18 -35.90 -25.39
CA SER A 3 13.68 -34.63 -25.90
C SER A 3 12.50 -33.81 -26.42
N ASP A 4 12.29 -32.60 -25.90
CA ASP A 4 11.26 -31.69 -26.40
C ASP A 4 11.52 -31.35 -27.88
N PRO A 5 10.60 -31.67 -28.81
CA PRO A 5 10.91 -31.74 -30.24
C PRO A 5 11.02 -30.41 -30.97
N PHE A 6 10.72 -29.26 -30.35
CA PHE A 6 10.78 -27.97 -31.04
C PHE A 6 11.31 -26.85 -30.14
N LYS A 7 12.60 -26.53 -30.29
CA LYS A 7 13.19 -25.30 -29.75
C LYS A 7 13.04 -24.20 -30.81
N ILE A 8 11.95 -23.44 -30.73
CA ILE A 8 11.77 -22.25 -31.60
C ILE A 8 12.78 -21.20 -31.15
N ILE A 9 13.79 -20.94 -31.98
CA ILE A 9 14.78 -19.88 -31.76
C ILE A 9 14.29 -18.65 -32.51
N ASP A 10 13.83 -17.65 -31.77
CA ASP A 10 13.42 -16.35 -32.31
C ASP A 10 14.66 -15.53 -32.66
N LYS A 11 14.87 -15.23 -33.95
CA LYS A 11 16.01 -14.44 -34.44
C LYS A 11 15.70 -12.94 -34.58
N SER A 12 14.47 -12.51 -34.33
CA SER A 12 14.03 -11.12 -34.58
C SER A 12 14.78 -10.10 -33.70
N GLY A 13 15.10 -10.47 -32.46
CA GLY A 13 15.66 -9.54 -31.47
C GLY A 13 14.63 -8.56 -30.89
N ASP A 14 13.38 -8.60 -31.34
CA ASP A 14 12.33 -7.65 -30.95
C ASP A 14 11.86 -7.82 -29.50
N ARG A 15 12.16 -8.97 -28.89
CA ARG A 15 11.86 -9.26 -27.47
C ARG A 15 12.49 -8.27 -26.50
N LYS A 16 13.47 -7.48 -26.94
CA LYS A 16 14.02 -6.38 -26.16
C LYS A 16 12.99 -5.30 -25.82
N TYR A 17 11.95 -5.14 -26.65
CA TYR A 17 11.02 -4.02 -26.58
C TYR A 17 9.66 -4.34 -25.94
N PHE A 18 9.41 -5.60 -25.57
CA PHE A 18 8.17 -5.97 -24.89
C PHE A 18 8.39 -7.00 -23.79
N THR A 19 7.42 -7.10 -22.88
CA THR A 19 7.42 -8.10 -21.83
C THR A 19 6.00 -8.65 -21.71
N ILE A 20 5.87 -9.96 -21.86
CA ILE A 20 4.58 -10.63 -21.70
C ILE A 20 4.37 -10.98 -20.23
N ILE A 21 3.19 -10.66 -19.71
CA ILE A 21 2.85 -10.79 -18.30
C ILE A 21 1.56 -11.60 -18.17
N PRO A 22 1.51 -12.62 -17.31
CA PRO A 22 0.28 -13.38 -17.09
C PRO A 22 -0.83 -12.48 -16.54
N ASN A 23 -2.03 -12.58 -17.09
CA ASN A 23 -3.23 -11.89 -16.59
C ASN A 23 -3.52 -12.20 -15.12
N TYR A 24 -3.09 -13.37 -14.65
CA TYR A 24 -3.18 -13.74 -13.25
C TYR A 24 -2.46 -12.74 -12.34
N ILE A 25 -1.27 -12.28 -12.73
CA ILE A 25 -0.54 -11.25 -11.97
C ILE A 25 -1.32 -9.95 -11.98
N VAL A 26 -1.74 -9.48 -13.16
CA VAL A 26 -2.44 -8.20 -13.31
C VAL A 26 -3.69 -8.13 -12.43
N ASN A 27 -4.48 -9.21 -12.40
CA ASN A 27 -5.78 -9.20 -11.71
C ASN A 27 -5.73 -9.57 -10.22
N HIS A 28 -4.60 -10.07 -9.71
CA HIS A 28 -4.45 -10.47 -8.30
C HIS A 28 -3.35 -9.71 -7.58
N SER A 29 -2.84 -8.61 -8.16
CA SER A 29 -1.80 -7.78 -7.56
C SER A 29 -2.32 -6.40 -7.19
N THR A 30 -1.69 -5.81 -6.18
CA THR A 30 -1.80 -4.37 -5.93
C THR A 30 -0.95 -3.61 -6.96
N VAL A 31 -1.22 -2.32 -7.15
CA VAL A 31 -0.49 -1.47 -8.11
C VAL A 31 1.04 -1.53 -7.90
N TYR A 32 1.50 -1.54 -6.65
CA TYR A 32 2.93 -1.63 -6.33
C TYR A 32 3.51 -3.02 -6.61
N GLU A 33 2.78 -4.09 -6.29
CA GLU A 33 3.20 -5.46 -6.64
C GLU A 33 3.33 -5.61 -8.15
N GLN A 34 2.35 -5.10 -8.90
CA GLN A 34 2.35 -5.11 -10.35
C GLN A 34 3.57 -4.35 -10.90
N ALA A 35 3.77 -3.10 -10.48
CA ALA A 35 4.88 -2.27 -10.96
C ALA A 35 6.25 -2.88 -10.67
N ILE A 36 6.45 -3.41 -9.46
CA ILE A 36 7.71 -4.05 -9.06
C ILE A 36 7.92 -5.35 -9.84
N TYR A 37 6.90 -6.20 -9.96
CA TYR A 37 7.00 -7.46 -10.70
C TYR A 37 7.28 -7.21 -12.19
N LEU A 38 6.58 -6.26 -12.81
CA LEU A 38 6.79 -5.82 -14.20
C LEU A 38 8.24 -5.38 -14.43
N TYR A 39 8.74 -4.50 -13.56
CA TYR A 39 10.12 -4.02 -13.63
C TYR A 39 11.12 -5.17 -13.48
N MET A 40 10.94 -6.04 -12.47
CA MET A 40 11.82 -7.18 -12.23
C MET A 40 11.81 -8.15 -13.40
N LYS A 41 10.64 -8.44 -14.00
CA LYS A 41 10.52 -9.29 -15.19
C LYS A 41 11.25 -8.70 -16.39
N ARG A 42 11.10 -7.39 -16.62
CA ARG A 42 11.80 -6.68 -17.70
C ARG A 42 13.31 -6.75 -17.54
N VAL A 43 13.83 -6.52 -16.33
CA VAL A 43 15.27 -6.60 -16.04
C VAL A 43 15.79 -8.03 -16.16
N ALA A 44 15.01 -9.00 -15.70
CA ALA A 44 15.38 -10.41 -15.78
C ALA A 44 15.46 -10.93 -17.22
N GLY A 45 14.72 -10.33 -18.15
CA GLY A 45 14.72 -10.73 -19.56
C GLY A 45 14.49 -12.23 -19.73
N GLU A 46 15.36 -12.86 -20.53
CA GLU A 46 15.30 -14.30 -20.82
C GLU A 46 16.03 -15.17 -19.80
N THR A 47 16.97 -14.62 -19.01
CA THR A 47 17.66 -15.41 -17.96
C THR A 47 16.71 -15.76 -16.83
N GLY A 48 15.66 -14.96 -16.65
CA GLY A 48 14.67 -15.16 -15.61
C GLY A 48 15.17 -14.77 -14.22
N THR A 49 16.36 -14.17 -14.08
CA THR A 49 16.90 -13.71 -12.80
C THR A 49 17.17 -12.21 -12.77
N CYS A 50 16.84 -11.58 -11.66
CA CYS A 50 16.94 -10.15 -11.42
C CYS A 50 17.89 -9.88 -10.26
N TRP A 51 18.89 -9.05 -10.52
CA TRP A 51 19.98 -8.70 -9.59
C TRP A 51 19.87 -7.26 -9.08
N GLU A 52 18.79 -6.57 -9.43
CA GLU A 52 18.63 -5.17 -9.10
C GLU A 52 18.33 -4.95 -7.62
N SER A 53 19.09 -4.05 -7.00
CA SER A 53 18.90 -3.72 -5.59
C SER A 53 17.56 -3.00 -5.38
N PRO A 54 16.96 -3.08 -4.17
CA PRO A 54 15.73 -2.35 -3.88
C PRO A 54 15.85 -0.83 -4.07
N ILE A 55 17.04 -0.27 -3.94
CA ILE A 55 17.32 1.16 -4.13
C ILE A 55 17.24 1.53 -5.61
N ASN A 56 17.78 0.69 -6.50
CA ASN A 56 17.74 0.93 -7.94
C ASN A 56 16.32 0.79 -8.48
N ILE A 57 15.60 -0.26 -8.04
CA ILE A 57 14.18 -0.45 -8.38
C ILE A 57 13.36 0.77 -7.92
N ALA A 58 13.57 1.20 -6.66
CA ALA A 58 12.93 2.39 -6.10
C ALA A 58 13.18 3.64 -6.94
N LYS A 59 14.42 3.87 -7.36
CA LYS A 59 14.80 5.00 -8.20
C LYS A 59 14.11 4.96 -9.57
N LYS A 60 13.96 3.78 -10.17
CA LYS A 60 13.37 3.61 -11.50
C LYS A 60 11.84 3.69 -11.51
N LEU A 61 11.21 3.36 -10.40
CA LEU A 61 9.76 3.39 -10.25
C LEU A 61 9.26 4.63 -9.48
N ASP A 62 10.17 5.51 -9.05
CA ASP A 62 9.89 6.67 -8.20
C ASP A 62 9.08 6.32 -6.93
N ILE A 63 9.51 5.28 -6.22
CA ILE A 63 8.89 4.83 -4.97
C ILE A 63 9.91 4.69 -3.86
N ALA A 64 9.47 4.72 -2.60
CA ALA A 64 10.36 4.56 -1.47
C ALA A 64 11.04 3.17 -1.45
N PRO A 65 12.35 3.05 -1.15
CA PRO A 65 13.03 1.75 -1.05
C PRO A 65 12.43 0.79 -0.02
N GLY A 66 11.85 1.33 1.07
CA GLY A 66 11.11 0.54 2.05
C GLY A 66 9.87 -0.15 1.46
N THR A 67 9.16 0.55 0.57
CA THR A 67 8.01 0.02 -0.18
C THR A 67 8.43 -1.13 -1.08
N VAL A 68 9.56 -0.98 -1.80
CA VAL A 68 10.12 -2.06 -2.63
C VAL A 68 10.43 -3.29 -1.79
N ARG A 69 11.13 -3.14 -0.66
CA ARG A 69 11.47 -4.27 0.23
C ARG A 69 10.22 -4.96 0.77
N LYS A 70 9.20 -4.19 1.17
CA LYS A 70 7.91 -4.71 1.65
C LYS A 70 7.24 -5.58 0.58
N TYR A 71 7.12 -5.07 -0.64
CA TYR A 71 6.44 -5.79 -1.71
C TYR A 71 7.27 -6.92 -2.31
N GLN A 72 8.60 -6.83 -2.36
CA GLN A 72 9.46 -7.98 -2.69
C GLN A 72 9.23 -9.15 -1.72
N LYS A 73 9.15 -8.89 -0.41
CA LYS A 73 8.80 -9.93 0.58
C LYS A 73 7.43 -10.54 0.29
N THR A 74 6.45 -9.71 -0.10
CA THR A 74 5.09 -10.18 -0.41
C THR A 74 5.08 -11.03 -1.69
N LEU A 75 5.83 -10.64 -2.73
CA LEU A 75 5.98 -11.40 -3.97
C LEU A 75 6.67 -12.76 -3.73
N VAL A 76 7.68 -12.80 -2.85
CA VAL A 76 8.31 -14.05 -2.40
C VAL A 76 7.31 -14.93 -1.64
N GLN A 77 6.56 -14.36 -0.70
CA GLN A 77 5.56 -15.09 0.08
C GLN A 77 4.46 -15.70 -0.81
N ARG A 78 4.08 -15.02 -1.90
CA ARG A 78 3.12 -15.50 -2.89
C ARG A 78 3.69 -16.53 -3.88
N GLY A 79 5.01 -16.77 -3.84
CA GLY A 79 5.68 -17.66 -4.80
C GLY A 79 5.72 -17.12 -6.23
N TRP A 80 5.65 -15.80 -6.42
CA TRP A 80 5.76 -15.19 -7.76
C TRP A 80 7.22 -14.93 -8.14
N ILE A 81 8.07 -14.72 -7.14
CA ILE A 81 9.53 -14.66 -7.27
C ILE A 81 10.15 -15.54 -6.19
N GLU A 82 11.35 -16.02 -6.45
CA GLU A 82 12.11 -16.89 -5.54
C GLU A 82 13.49 -16.29 -5.27
N LYS A 83 14.00 -16.40 -4.05
CA LYS A 83 15.37 -15.99 -3.72
C LYS A 83 16.32 -17.12 -4.09
N VAL A 84 17.23 -16.88 -5.03
CA VAL A 84 18.18 -17.91 -5.51
C VAL A 84 19.52 -17.80 -4.81
N GLY A 85 19.97 -16.59 -4.51
CA GLY A 85 21.28 -16.38 -3.92
C GLY A 85 21.61 -14.92 -3.68
N VAL A 86 22.91 -14.66 -3.63
CA VAL A 86 23.47 -13.33 -3.41
C VAL A 86 24.58 -13.10 -4.44
N ALA A 87 24.48 -12.03 -5.23
CA ALA A 87 25.54 -11.58 -6.13
C ALA A 87 26.46 -10.54 -5.49
N GLY A 88 27.71 -10.54 -5.93
CA GLY A 88 28.69 -9.49 -5.66
C GLY A 88 29.50 -9.74 -4.39
N LYS A 89 30.82 -9.53 -4.49
CA LYS A 89 31.75 -9.73 -3.37
C LYS A 89 31.72 -8.57 -2.35
N THR A 90 31.71 -7.33 -2.84
CA THR A 90 31.84 -6.12 -1.98
C THR A 90 30.48 -5.59 -1.51
N LYS A 91 29.43 -5.74 -2.31
CA LYS A 91 28.07 -5.26 -2.01
C LYS A 91 27.06 -6.38 -2.33
N PRO A 92 26.88 -7.33 -1.40
CA PRO A 92 25.99 -8.47 -1.62
C PRO A 92 24.57 -8.00 -1.93
N THR A 93 24.06 -8.38 -3.10
CA THR A 93 22.68 -8.08 -3.54
C THR A 93 21.94 -9.39 -3.72
N ILE A 94 20.73 -9.48 -3.17
CA ILE A 94 19.90 -10.69 -3.27
C ILE A 94 19.47 -10.87 -4.73
N GLU A 95 19.72 -12.06 -5.28
CA GLU A 95 19.23 -12.47 -6.59
C GLU A 95 17.82 -13.05 -6.46
N TYR A 96 16.92 -12.58 -7.32
CA TYR A 96 15.56 -13.10 -7.42
C TYR A 96 15.32 -13.76 -8.77
N LYS A 97 14.77 -14.97 -8.77
CA LYS A 97 14.27 -15.65 -9.97
C LYS A 97 12.78 -15.41 -10.14
N ILE A 98 12.36 -15.12 -11.37
CA ILE A 98 10.95 -15.01 -11.71
C ILE A 98 10.38 -16.42 -11.90
N VAL A 99 9.35 -16.76 -11.13
CA VAL A 99 8.69 -18.07 -11.24
C VAL A 99 7.81 -18.10 -12.49
N ASP A 100 7.77 -19.24 -13.17
CA ASP A 100 6.86 -19.42 -14.32
C ASP A 100 5.42 -19.63 -13.82
N LEU A 101 4.58 -18.62 -14.06
CA LEU A 101 3.17 -18.61 -13.66
C LEU A 101 2.21 -18.88 -14.82
N TRP A 102 2.71 -19.29 -16.00
CA TRP A 102 1.87 -19.53 -17.17
C TRP A 102 0.88 -20.66 -16.97
N GLN A 103 1.32 -21.76 -16.35
CA GLN A 103 0.44 -22.89 -16.02
C GLN A 103 -0.68 -22.47 -15.05
N LEU A 104 -0.34 -21.67 -14.04
CA LEU A 104 -1.31 -21.12 -13.09
C LEU A 104 -2.32 -20.21 -13.79
N ASN A 105 -1.84 -19.33 -14.67
CA ASN A 105 -2.66 -18.43 -15.46
C ASN A 105 -3.64 -19.20 -16.38
N ALA A 106 -3.13 -20.15 -17.17
CA ALA A 106 -3.97 -20.96 -18.06
C ALA A 106 -5.04 -21.73 -17.28
N LYS A 107 -4.66 -22.37 -16.16
CA LYS A 107 -5.60 -23.13 -15.30
C LYS A 107 -6.69 -22.23 -14.69
N TYR A 108 -6.35 -21.01 -14.28
CA TYR A 108 -7.30 -20.08 -13.68
C TYR A 108 -8.35 -19.63 -14.70
N TYR A 109 -7.93 -19.19 -15.89
CA TYR A 109 -8.85 -18.65 -16.90
C TYR A 109 -9.62 -19.74 -17.67
N ALA A 110 -9.04 -20.92 -17.88
CA ALA A 110 -9.76 -22.04 -18.51
C ALA A 110 -10.97 -22.52 -17.70
N LYS A 111 -10.98 -22.31 -16.37
CA LYS A 111 -12.14 -22.61 -15.52
C LYS A 111 -13.24 -21.58 -15.63
N LYS A 112 -12.88 -20.30 -15.87
CA LYS A 112 -13.83 -19.18 -15.88
C LYS A 112 -14.76 -19.22 -17.09
N GLU A 113 -14.30 -19.76 -18.22
CA GLU A 113 -15.11 -19.90 -19.43
C GLU A 113 -16.22 -20.96 -19.30
N LYS A 114 -16.23 -21.78 -18.25
CA LYS A 114 -17.19 -22.87 -18.08
C LYS A 114 -18.42 -22.51 -17.24
N SER A 115 -18.53 -21.29 -16.70
CA SER A 115 -19.76 -20.85 -16.03
C SER A 115 -20.70 -20.16 -17.05
N PRO A 116 -21.81 -20.78 -17.46
CA PRO A 116 -22.67 -20.25 -18.53
C PRO A 116 -23.52 -19.03 -18.11
N ASP A 117 -23.48 -18.63 -16.83
CA ASP A 117 -24.57 -17.82 -16.25
C ASP A 117 -24.33 -16.31 -16.13
N ASP A 118 -23.10 -15.81 -16.30
CA ASP A 118 -22.78 -14.43 -15.85
C ASP A 118 -22.81 -13.34 -16.94
N PHE A 119 -23.07 -13.70 -18.21
CA PHE A 119 -23.08 -12.72 -19.32
C PHE A 119 -24.48 -12.31 -19.82
N SER A 120 -25.57 -12.89 -19.30
CA SER A 120 -26.92 -12.66 -19.82
C SER A 120 -27.62 -11.37 -19.37
N HIS A 121 -26.99 -10.53 -18.51
CA HIS A 121 -27.64 -9.33 -17.94
C HIS A 121 -27.02 -7.98 -18.32
N ARG A 122 -26.01 -7.92 -19.19
CA ARG A 122 -25.65 -6.64 -19.84
C ARG A 122 -26.51 -6.42 -21.08
N LYS A 123 -27.80 -6.06 -20.86
CA LYS A 123 -28.60 -5.37 -21.88
C LYS A 123 -27.89 -4.07 -22.23
N GLY A 124 -27.12 -4.10 -23.31
CA GLY A 124 -26.40 -2.94 -23.81
C GLY A 124 -27.38 -1.85 -24.25
N THR A 125 -27.40 -0.75 -23.51
CA THR A 125 -27.66 0.57 -24.11
C THR A 125 -26.59 0.80 -25.16
N GLY A 126 -26.98 0.70 -26.43
CA GLY A 126 -26.10 0.83 -27.58
C GLY A 126 -25.42 2.19 -27.62
N CYS A 127 -24.16 2.23 -27.21
CA CYS A 127 -23.27 3.34 -27.55
C CYS A 127 -22.69 3.00 -28.93
N VAL A 128 -23.25 3.60 -29.98
CA VAL A 128 -22.73 3.56 -31.35
C VAL A 128 -21.40 4.30 -31.34
N MET A 129 -20.32 3.58 -31.07
CA MET A 129 -18.96 4.07 -31.26
C MET A 129 -18.73 4.23 -32.76
N LYS A 130 -18.91 5.46 -33.27
CA LYS A 130 -18.44 5.84 -34.59
C LYS A 130 -16.93 5.65 -34.61
N SER A 131 -16.47 4.61 -35.30
CA SER A 131 -15.06 4.37 -35.55
C SER A 131 -14.52 5.51 -36.43
N HIS A 132 -13.88 6.49 -35.82
CA HIS A 132 -13.00 7.38 -36.56
C HIS A 132 -11.72 6.63 -36.91
N PRO A 133 -11.28 6.62 -38.18
CA PRO A 133 -10.00 6.04 -38.55
C PRO A 133 -8.90 6.81 -37.85
N VAL A 134 -8.16 6.12 -36.97
CA VAL A 134 -6.94 6.67 -36.37
C VAL A 134 -5.89 6.73 -37.47
N ILE A 135 -5.72 7.91 -38.07
CA ILE A 135 -4.60 8.20 -38.94
C ILE A 135 -3.36 8.23 -38.05
N LEU A 136 -2.49 7.22 -38.22
CA LEU A 136 -1.23 7.11 -37.51
C LEU A 136 -0.24 8.10 -38.14
N GLU A 137 -0.21 9.34 -37.66
CA GLU A 137 0.84 10.29 -38.05
C GLU A 137 2.20 9.81 -37.52
N LYS A 138 3.21 9.85 -38.40
CA LYS A 138 4.58 9.44 -38.08
C LYS A 138 5.12 10.30 -36.92
N PRO A 139 5.78 9.71 -35.92
CA PRO A 139 6.41 10.48 -34.85
C PRO A 139 7.54 11.32 -35.43
N MET A 140 7.49 12.65 -35.24
CA MET A 140 8.64 13.51 -35.46
C MET A 140 9.69 13.21 -34.38
N ASP A 141 10.93 13.06 -34.85
CA ASP A 141 12.13 12.85 -34.05
C ASP A 141 12.32 13.90 -32.95
N GLY A 142 12.76 13.42 -31.78
CA GLY A 142 13.57 14.23 -30.87
C GLY A 142 12.89 14.76 -29.61
N ASN A 143 12.29 13.89 -28.80
CA ASN A 143 12.00 14.25 -27.41
C ASN A 143 13.28 14.13 -26.57
N LYS A 144 13.97 15.27 -26.37
CA LYS A 144 14.98 15.40 -25.33
C LYS A 144 14.29 15.27 -23.98
N GLU A 145 14.69 14.27 -23.23
CA GLU A 145 14.25 13.99 -21.85
C GLU A 145 14.63 15.19 -20.98
N GLU A 146 13.69 16.12 -20.78
CA GLU A 146 13.86 17.23 -19.85
C GLU A 146 13.95 16.69 -18.42
N SER A 147 15.01 17.10 -17.74
CA SER A 147 15.30 16.77 -16.37
C SER A 147 14.23 17.37 -15.45
N ILE A 148 13.30 16.53 -15.02
CA ILE A 148 12.31 16.85 -13.98
C ILE A 148 13.07 17.30 -12.74
N LYS A 149 13.02 18.61 -12.47
CA LYS A 149 13.58 19.22 -11.27
C LYS A 149 12.95 18.55 -10.06
N LYS A 150 13.80 18.09 -9.13
CA LYS A 150 13.43 17.47 -7.86
C LYS A 150 12.41 18.35 -7.13
N ILE A 151 11.17 17.89 -7.06
CA ILE A 151 10.16 18.45 -6.17
C ILE A 151 10.49 17.96 -4.76
N ASN A 152 10.73 18.90 -3.85
CA ASN A 152 11.03 18.61 -2.45
C ASN A 152 9.83 17.92 -1.78
N LYS A 153 10.14 16.98 -0.88
CA LYS A 153 9.20 16.04 -0.25
C LYS A 153 8.36 16.67 0.87
N GLU A 154 8.29 17.99 0.93
CA GLU A 154 7.50 18.75 1.92
C GLU A 154 6.16 19.25 1.34
N ASP A 155 5.96 19.19 0.01
CA ASP A 155 4.79 19.78 -0.67
C ASP A 155 3.70 18.79 -1.12
N ILE A 156 3.50 17.68 -0.38
CA ILE A 156 2.24 16.90 -0.49
C ILE A 156 1.62 16.70 0.89
N ALA A 157 1.57 17.78 1.68
CA ALA A 157 0.37 18.06 2.42
C ALA A 157 -0.37 19.10 1.57
N THR A 158 -1.28 18.67 0.69
CA THR A 158 -2.33 19.61 0.27
C THR A 158 -2.94 20.10 1.59
N PRO A 159 -2.81 21.39 1.94
CA PRO A 159 -3.47 21.89 3.13
C PRO A 159 -4.94 21.57 2.93
N SER A 160 -5.45 20.65 3.76
CA SER A 160 -6.88 20.49 3.91
C SER A 160 -7.40 21.90 4.11
N VAL A 161 -8.21 22.39 3.17
CA VAL A 161 -8.75 23.76 3.14
C VAL A 161 -9.50 24.11 4.45
N ASN A 162 -9.70 23.09 5.30
CA ASN A 162 -10.41 23.11 6.56
C ASN A 162 -9.51 22.93 7.81
N ALA A 163 -8.18 22.98 7.69
CA ALA A 163 -7.27 22.70 8.82
C ALA A 163 -7.39 23.74 9.95
N ASP A 164 -7.63 25.00 9.61
CA ASP A 164 -7.70 26.10 10.56
C ASP A 164 -9.14 26.46 10.97
N MET A 165 -10.12 25.61 10.65
CA MET A 165 -11.48 25.83 11.15
C MET A 165 -11.50 25.71 12.69
N PRO A 166 -12.17 26.64 13.39
CA PRO A 166 -12.35 26.53 14.83
C PRO A 166 -13.16 25.27 15.14
N MET A 167 -12.76 24.57 16.19
CA MET A 167 -13.46 23.40 16.71
C MET A 167 -13.20 23.34 18.20
N ASP A 168 -14.26 23.46 19.00
CA ASP A 168 -14.15 23.38 20.45
C ASP A 168 -14.12 21.93 20.95
N LEU A 169 -13.85 21.73 22.25
CA LEU A 169 -13.79 20.41 22.87
C LEU A 169 -15.14 19.66 22.75
N LYS A 170 -16.27 20.36 22.90
CA LYS A 170 -17.60 19.71 22.88
C LYS A 170 -17.94 19.20 21.49
N GLU A 171 -17.69 20.01 20.47
CA GLU A 171 -17.84 19.63 19.06
C GLU A 171 -16.93 18.45 18.71
N PHE A 172 -15.69 18.47 19.19
CA PHE A 172 -14.74 17.38 18.97
C PHE A 172 -15.22 16.06 19.61
N VAL A 173 -15.65 16.10 20.87
CA VAL A 173 -16.15 14.91 21.59
C VAL A 173 -17.40 14.35 20.93
N GLU A 174 -18.35 15.20 20.53
CA GLU A 174 -19.56 14.79 19.80
C GLU A 174 -19.22 14.14 18.46
N TRP A 175 -18.28 14.72 17.70
CA TRP A 175 -17.78 14.13 16.47
C TRP A 175 -17.14 12.75 16.69
N CYS A 176 -16.36 12.60 17.75
CA CYS A 176 -15.76 11.31 18.12
C CYS A 176 -16.82 10.26 18.48
N ASN A 177 -17.89 10.65 19.19
CA ASN A 177 -18.98 9.75 19.58
C ASN A 177 -19.78 9.22 18.38
N GLN A 178 -19.98 10.06 17.35
CA GLN A 178 -20.66 9.68 16.11
C GLN A 178 -19.82 8.75 15.22
N SER A 179 -18.52 8.60 15.50
CA SER A 179 -17.64 7.74 14.70
C SER A 179 -17.99 6.25 14.88
N PRO A 180 -18.07 5.45 13.80
CA PRO A 180 -18.25 4.00 13.91
C PRO A 180 -16.99 3.28 14.42
N GLN A 181 -15.87 3.98 14.54
CA GLN A 181 -14.58 3.41 14.92
C GLN A 181 -14.37 3.53 16.43
N ARG A 182 -14.43 2.41 17.15
CA ARG A 182 -14.29 2.38 18.63
C ARG A 182 -13.05 3.09 19.16
N HIS A 183 -11.90 2.98 18.49
CA HIS A 183 -10.69 3.69 18.94
C HIS A 183 -10.80 5.22 18.82
N ILE A 184 -11.64 5.75 17.91
CA ILE A 184 -11.92 7.19 17.83
C ILE A 184 -12.84 7.62 18.98
N GLN A 185 -13.84 6.80 19.33
CA GLN A 185 -14.69 7.03 20.49
C GLN A 185 -13.87 7.06 21.79
N ILE A 186 -12.93 6.11 21.97
CA ILE A 186 -12.01 6.09 23.12
C ILE A 186 -11.18 7.39 23.20
N ILE A 187 -10.73 7.93 22.07
CA ILE A 187 -10.00 9.21 22.03
C ILE A 187 -10.92 10.38 22.41
N GLY A 188 -12.19 10.35 22.01
CA GLY A 188 -13.19 11.34 22.41
C GLY A 188 -13.38 11.38 23.93
N ILE A 189 -13.61 10.21 24.53
CA ILE A 189 -13.72 10.05 26.00
C ILE A 189 -12.46 10.57 26.68
N TRP A 190 -11.28 10.26 26.14
CA TRP A 190 -10.01 10.74 26.66
C TRP A 190 -9.86 12.27 26.56
N ALA A 191 -10.28 12.89 25.47
CA ALA A 191 -10.23 14.34 25.30
C ALA A 191 -11.16 15.06 26.28
N ASP A 192 -12.39 14.57 26.44
CA ASP A 192 -13.37 15.08 27.42
C ASP A 192 -12.81 15.07 28.85
N THR A 193 -11.91 14.13 29.09
CA THR A 193 -11.32 13.88 30.38
C THR A 193 -10.05 14.69 30.65
N GLU A 194 -9.17 14.85 29.65
CA GLU A 194 -7.96 15.67 29.79
C GLU A 194 -8.23 17.18 29.62
N GLU A 195 -9.37 17.53 29.02
CA GLU A 195 -9.79 18.91 28.73
C GLU A 195 -8.67 19.76 28.08
N PRO A 196 -8.03 19.31 26.98
CA PRO A 196 -6.94 20.06 26.38
C PRO A 196 -7.45 21.37 25.77
N ASP A 197 -6.69 22.44 25.94
CA ASP A 197 -6.99 23.78 25.41
C ASP A 197 -6.65 23.88 23.90
N PHE A 198 -7.40 23.15 23.08
CA PHE A 198 -7.31 23.21 21.62
C PHE A 198 -8.51 23.95 21.04
N THR A 199 -8.22 24.81 20.05
CA THR A 199 -9.21 25.70 19.45
C THR A 199 -9.39 25.45 17.95
N THR A 200 -8.51 24.67 17.33
CA THR A 200 -8.51 24.44 15.87
C THR A 200 -8.57 22.96 15.54
N LYS A 201 -9.22 22.64 14.42
CA LYS A 201 -9.32 21.27 13.90
C LYS A 201 -7.95 20.60 13.70
N ARG A 202 -6.92 21.34 13.26
CA ARG A 202 -5.56 20.83 13.11
C ARG A 202 -4.92 20.36 14.42
N GLN A 203 -5.19 21.03 15.54
CA GLN A 203 -4.73 20.60 16.85
C GLN A 203 -5.40 19.27 17.24
N TRP A 204 -6.71 19.16 17.03
CA TRP A 204 -7.47 17.92 17.25
C TRP A 204 -7.00 16.76 16.37
N GLU A 205 -6.72 16.99 15.08
CA GLU A 205 -6.14 15.97 14.20
C GLU A 205 -4.78 15.48 14.72
N THR A 206 -3.96 16.41 15.23
CA THR A 206 -2.67 16.06 15.85
C THR A 206 -2.88 15.25 17.13
N PHE A 207 -3.86 15.61 17.95
CA PHE A 207 -4.24 14.88 19.15
C PHE A 207 -4.70 13.45 18.83
N ILE A 208 -5.55 13.26 17.82
CA ILE A 208 -5.96 11.93 17.34
C ILE A 208 -4.74 11.12 16.91
N ARG A 209 -3.87 11.69 16.06
CA ARG A 209 -2.70 10.97 15.54
C ARG A 209 -1.76 10.49 16.65
N ARG A 210 -1.54 11.32 17.68
CA ARG A 210 -0.71 10.97 18.84
C ARG A 210 -1.31 9.82 19.65
N ASN A 211 -2.63 9.79 19.80
CA ASN A 211 -3.34 8.83 20.65
C ASN A 211 -3.81 7.55 19.92
N LEU A 212 -3.79 7.55 18.58
CA LEU A 212 -4.38 6.49 17.75
C LEU A 212 -3.84 5.08 18.05
N ARG A 213 -2.53 4.95 18.26
CA ARG A 213 -1.89 3.65 18.53
C ARG A 213 -2.35 3.08 19.87
N ALA A 214 -2.34 3.89 20.92
CA ALA A 214 -2.75 3.47 22.26
C ALA A 214 -4.24 3.11 22.29
N ALA A 215 -5.09 3.93 21.67
CA ALA A 215 -6.53 3.67 21.58
C ALA A 215 -6.86 2.36 20.86
N LYS A 216 -6.11 1.99 19.81
CA LYS A 216 -6.27 0.69 19.13
C LYS A 216 -5.96 -0.49 20.05
N ASN A 217 -4.95 -0.36 20.91
CA ASN A 217 -4.63 -1.40 21.89
C ASN A 217 -5.68 -1.52 22.99
N LEU A 218 -6.47 -0.46 23.21
CA LEU A 218 -7.54 -0.44 24.21
C LEU A 218 -8.89 -0.99 23.69
N MET A 219 -9.06 -1.14 22.37
CA MET A 219 -10.29 -1.65 21.75
C MET A 219 -10.80 -3.00 22.28
N PRO A 220 -9.95 -3.97 22.67
CA PRO A 220 -10.41 -5.26 23.19
C PRO A 220 -11.06 -5.20 24.58
N PHE A 221 -10.88 -4.11 25.33
CA PHE A 221 -11.40 -4.00 26.69
C PHE A 221 -12.81 -3.40 26.71
N GLU A 222 -13.63 -3.83 27.66
CA GLU A 222 -14.97 -3.27 27.90
C GLU A 222 -14.90 -1.90 28.55
N ASP A 223 -15.91 -1.07 28.31
CA ASP A 223 -15.94 0.33 28.77
C ASP A 223 -15.87 0.43 30.30
N GLU A 224 -16.47 -0.52 31.02
CA GLU A 224 -16.36 -0.60 32.49
C GLU A 224 -14.92 -0.84 32.96
N ARG A 225 -14.16 -1.67 32.24
CA ARG A 225 -12.74 -1.89 32.55
C ARG A 225 -11.90 -0.65 32.23
N LEU A 226 -12.23 0.07 31.15
CA LEU A 226 -11.61 1.36 30.84
C LEU A 226 -11.87 2.39 31.96
N LYS A 227 -13.12 2.52 32.41
CA LYS A 227 -13.50 3.40 33.53
C LYS A 227 -12.77 3.06 34.83
N GLN A 228 -12.65 1.77 35.16
CA GLN A 228 -11.91 1.32 36.35
C GLN A 228 -10.42 1.63 36.25
N GLY A 229 -9.79 1.33 35.11
CA GLY A 229 -8.38 1.67 34.87
C GLY A 229 -8.15 3.18 34.98
N TYR A 230 -9.09 3.97 34.48
CA TYR A 230 -9.05 5.42 34.56
C TYR A 230 -9.15 5.93 36.01
N LYS A 231 -10.08 5.39 36.80
CA LYS A 231 -10.22 5.73 38.22
C LYS A 231 -8.92 5.47 39.00
N ARG A 232 -8.29 4.31 38.80
CA ARG A 232 -7.00 3.98 39.41
C ARG A 232 -5.89 4.93 39.00
N MET A 233 -5.87 5.32 37.72
CA MET A 233 -4.90 6.29 37.21
C MET A 233 -5.13 7.69 37.83
N GLN A 234 -6.38 8.10 38.06
CA GLN A 234 -6.69 9.36 38.74
C GLN A 234 -6.31 9.34 40.23
N GLU A 235 -6.54 8.23 40.91
CA GLU A 235 -6.05 8.01 42.28
C GLU A 235 -4.52 8.14 42.33
N ALA A 236 -3.82 7.56 41.36
CA ALA A 236 -2.36 7.67 41.23
C ALA A 236 -1.84 9.10 41.04
N VAL A 237 -2.58 9.92 40.29
CA VAL A 237 -2.28 11.35 40.11
C VAL A 237 -2.49 12.10 41.42
N LYS A 238 -3.59 11.82 42.14
CA LYS A 238 -3.90 12.44 43.45
C LYS A 238 -2.88 12.12 44.52
N GLU A 239 -2.39 10.88 44.54
CA GLU A 239 -1.30 10.45 45.43
C GLU A 239 0.06 11.07 45.05
N GLY A 240 0.15 11.72 43.89
CA GLY A 240 1.33 12.50 43.47
C GLY A 240 2.46 11.69 42.85
N TRP A 241 2.33 10.37 42.72
CA TRP A 241 3.35 9.54 42.07
C TRP A 241 3.26 9.54 40.54
N LEU A 242 2.07 9.81 39.99
CA LEU A 242 1.87 9.94 38.54
C LEU A 242 1.78 11.42 38.12
N LYS A 243 2.90 11.98 37.63
CA LYS A 243 2.98 13.39 37.19
C LYS A 243 2.52 13.63 35.75
N LYS A 244 2.64 12.63 34.90
CA LYS A 244 2.26 12.67 33.47
C LYS A 244 1.60 11.37 33.11
N TYR A 245 0.48 11.46 32.42
CA TYR A 245 -0.28 10.30 31.98
C TYR A 245 -0.69 10.45 30.52
N SER A 246 -1.06 9.33 29.91
CA SER A 246 -1.49 9.23 28.51
C SER A 246 -2.35 7.96 28.37
N LEU A 247 -2.96 7.75 27.20
CA LEU A 247 -3.65 6.47 26.92
C LEU A 247 -2.73 5.25 27.02
N GLU A 248 -1.42 5.39 26.80
CA GLU A 248 -0.47 4.29 27.03
C GLU A 248 -0.31 3.99 28.52
N THR A 249 -0.37 5.00 29.37
CA THR A 249 -0.41 4.83 30.83
C THR A 249 -1.69 4.12 31.23
N LEU A 250 -2.85 4.54 30.71
CA LEU A 250 -4.14 3.88 30.97
C LEU A 250 -4.09 2.38 30.65
N LEU A 251 -3.48 2.00 29.53
CA LEU A 251 -3.30 0.59 29.15
C LEU A 251 -2.55 -0.21 30.23
N LYS A 252 -1.55 0.38 30.89
CA LYS A 252 -0.79 -0.26 31.98
C LYS A 252 -1.58 -0.43 33.28
N PHE A 253 -2.63 0.36 33.51
CA PHE A 253 -3.50 0.21 34.67
C PHE A 253 -4.61 -0.83 34.45
N ILE A 254 -4.85 -1.19 33.19
CA ILE A 254 -5.89 -2.12 32.76
C ILE A 254 -5.36 -3.54 32.64
N VAL A 255 -4.14 -3.71 32.11
CA VAL A 255 -3.42 -4.99 31.99
C VAL A 255 -2.90 -5.40 33.36
#